data_AF-A0AAE4EUQ6-F1
#
_entry.id   AF-A0AAE4EUQ6-F1
#
_cell.length_a   1.000
_cell.length_b   1.000
_cell.length_c   1.000
_cell.angle_alpha   90.00
_cell.angle_beta   90.00
_cell.angle_gamma   90.00
#
_symmetry.space_group_name_H-M   'P 1'
#
loop_
_entity.id
_entity.type
_entity.pdbx_description
1 polymer ?
#
loop_
_entity_poly.entity_id
_entity_poly.type
_entity_poly.pdbx_seq_one_letter_code
_entity_poly.pdbx_strand_id
1 'polypeptide(L)'
;MGATSPLSSTTEHPAVAVAREWAARWCGWSWTDPFGVREARARELMTPEAGRALVPTPADAWQRDVVGAHESATCSTFSVWLTDGPRGDGRVYVAITAKRVVISDDGLVSSPFRDDRRMSLVDGRWLVDVAVAGG
;
A
#
# COMPACT_ATOMS: atom_id res chain seq x y z
N MET A 1 6.90 -39.21 -28.06
CA MET A 1 5.79 -38.58 -27.32
C MET A 1 6.40 -37.60 -26.33
N GLY A 2 6.58 -36.35 -26.72
CA GLY A 2 7.12 -35.30 -25.85
C GLY A 2 5.98 -34.55 -25.20
N ALA A 3 5.83 -34.66 -23.89
CA ALA A 3 4.97 -33.77 -23.13
C ALA A 3 5.78 -32.49 -22.88
N THR A 4 5.59 -31.48 -23.73
CA THR A 4 6.04 -30.13 -23.43
C THR A 4 5.03 -29.51 -22.47
N SER A 5 5.29 -29.62 -21.17
CA SER A 5 4.54 -28.85 -20.18
C SER A 5 4.71 -27.36 -20.50
N PRO A 6 3.64 -26.55 -20.59
CA PRO A 6 3.80 -25.11 -20.70
C PRO A 6 4.39 -24.61 -19.38
N LEU A 7 5.58 -24.00 -19.46
CA LEU A 7 6.10 -23.16 -18.38
C LEU A 7 5.10 -22.02 -18.16
N SER A 8 4.23 -22.15 -17.16
CA SER A 8 3.40 -21.05 -16.69
C SER A 8 4.30 -20.08 -15.95
N SER A 9 5.08 -19.27 -16.67
CA SER A 9 5.62 -18.04 -16.10
C SER A 9 4.47 -17.03 -16.04
N THR A 10 3.65 -17.12 -15.00
CA THR A 10 2.69 -16.07 -14.69
C THR A 10 3.48 -14.89 -14.14
N THR A 11 4.06 -14.09 -15.04
CA THR A 11 4.75 -12.85 -14.66
C THR A 11 3.73 -11.95 -13.95
N GLU A 12 4.00 -11.60 -12.69
CA GLU A 12 3.16 -10.68 -11.92
C GLU A 12 2.97 -9.37 -12.71
N HIS A 13 1.73 -8.88 -12.80
CA HIS A 13 1.46 -7.64 -13.51
C HIS A 13 2.23 -6.48 -12.83
N PRO A 14 2.97 -5.62 -13.56
CA PRO A 14 3.82 -4.61 -12.94
C PRO A 14 3.11 -3.67 -11.95
N ALA A 15 1.84 -3.34 -12.22
CA ALA A 15 1.03 -2.55 -11.28
C ALA A 15 0.82 -3.24 -9.92
N VAL A 16 0.73 -4.58 -9.88
CA VAL A 16 0.59 -5.36 -8.63
C VAL A 16 1.88 -5.27 -7.82
N ALA A 17 3.04 -5.38 -8.47
CA ALA A 17 4.34 -5.23 -7.81
C ALA A 17 4.51 -3.83 -7.20
N VAL A 18 4.19 -2.77 -7.95
CA VAL A 18 4.25 -1.38 -7.45
C VAL A 18 3.28 -1.15 -6.29
N ALA A 19 2.05 -1.67 -6.40
CA ALA A 19 1.06 -1.55 -5.33
C ALA A 19 1.50 -2.26 -4.05
N ARG A 20 2.13 -3.44 -4.17
CA ARG A 20 2.72 -4.17 -3.03
C ARG A 20 3.83 -3.35 -2.36
N GLU A 21 4.72 -2.76 -3.15
CA GLU A 21 5.80 -1.93 -2.63
C GLU A 21 5.27 -0.68 -1.92
N TRP A 22 4.32 0.02 -2.55
CA TRP A 22 3.63 1.16 -1.95
C TRP A 22 2.96 0.77 -0.63
N ALA A 23 2.25 -0.36 -0.59
CA ALA A 23 1.58 -0.84 0.60
C ALA A 23 2.58 -1.15 1.73
N ALA A 24 3.75 -1.73 1.42
CA ALA A 24 4.79 -1.97 2.41
C ALA A 24 5.34 -0.68 3.01
N ARG A 25 5.50 0.37 2.20
CA ARG A 25 5.97 1.71 2.65
C ARG A 25 4.92 2.48 3.45
N TRP A 26 3.64 2.26 3.14
CA TRP A 26 2.50 2.95 3.75
C TRP A 26 2.02 2.27 5.04
N CYS A 27 2.03 0.94 5.09
CA CYS A 27 1.35 0.19 6.15
C CYS A 27 2.10 0.23 7.50
N GLY A 28 3.43 0.38 7.49
CA GLY A 28 4.26 0.39 8.70
C GLY A 28 4.68 1.79 9.16
N TRP A 29 4.91 1.92 10.47
CA TRP A 29 5.50 3.11 11.10
C TRP A 29 6.20 2.74 12.41
N SER A 30 7.03 3.65 12.92
CA SER A 30 7.64 3.57 14.25
C SER A 30 7.37 4.86 15.01
N TRP A 31 7.23 4.81 16.34
CA TRP A 31 7.16 6.01 17.17
C TRP A 31 8.42 6.87 17.11
N THR A 32 9.54 6.28 16.68
CA THR A 32 10.80 6.99 16.44
C THR A 32 10.87 7.64 15.06
N ASP A 33 9.93 7.36 14.17
CA ASP A 33 9.90 7.95 12.83
C ASP A 33 9.59 9.46 12.93
N PRO A 34 10.30 10.32 12.17
CA PRO A 34 9.91 11.72 12.04
C PRO A 34 8.47 11.85 11.52
N PHE A 35 7.72 12.81 12.05
CA PHE A 35 6.37 13.10 11.58
C PHE A 35 6.34 13.29 10.05
N GLY A 36 5.38 12.64 9.38
CA GLY A 36 5.18 12.75 7.93
C GLY A 36 6.10 11.89 7.06
N VAL A 37 7.08 11.18 7.64
CA VAL A 37 8.01 10.36 6.84
C VAL A 37 7.32 9.18 6.15
N ARG A 38 6.29 8.59 6.80
CA ARG A 38 5.50 7.50 6.23
C ARG A 38 4.76 7.96 4.97
N GLU A 39 4.10 9.11 5.06
CA GLU A 39 3.41 9.76 3.94
C GLU A 39 4.40 10.10 2.82
N ALA A 40 5.59 10.61 3.16
CA ALA A 40 6.64 10.93 2.19
C ALA A 40 7.10 9.67 1.42
N ARG A 41 7.40 8.57 2.13
CA ARG A 41 7.81 7.29 1.51
C ARG A 41 6.74 6.73 0.58
N ALA A 42 5.46 6.85 0.96
CA ALA A 42 4.34 6.39 0.14
C ALA A 42 4.18 7.24 -1.14
N ARG A 43 4.31 8.57 -1.03
CA ARG A 43 4.18 9.51 -2.16
C ARG A 43 5.15 9.25 -3.31
N GLU A 44 6.32 8.64 -3.07
CA GLU A 44 7.30 8.30 -4.10
C GLU A 44 6.79 7.31 -5.16
N LEU A 45 5.73 6.54 -4.83
CA LEU A 45 5.11 5.56 -5.71
C LEU A 45 3.71 5.99 -6.16
N MET A 46 3.32 7.24 -5.90
CA MET A 46 2.02 7.78 -6.24
C MET A 46 2.09 8.72 -7.45
N THR A 47 0.96 8.89 -8.14
CA THR A 47 0.78 10.03 -9.06
C THR A 47 0.86 11.34 -8.27
N PRO A 48 1.27 12.47 -8.88
CA PRO A 48 1.27 13.77 -8.21
C PRO A 48 -0.09 14.14 -7.62
N GLU A 49 -1.17 13.83 -8.33
CA GLU A 49 -2.55 14.08 -7.91
C GLU A 49 -2.89 13.27 -6.66
N ALA A 50 -2.60 11.97 -6.67
CA ALA A 50 -2.88 11.09 -5.55
C ALA A 50 -2.01 11.44 -4.34
N GLY A 51 -0.75 11.82 -4.54
CA GLY A 51 0.14 12.27 -3.48
C GLY A 51 -0.34 13.55 -2.77
N ARG A 52 -0.98 14.47 -3.52
CA ARG A 52 -1.66 15.66 -2.96
C ARG A 52 -2.93 15.30 -2.20
N ALA A 53 -3.67 14.30 -2.67
CA ALA A 53 -4.90 13.83 -2.05
C ALA A 53 -4.68 12.91 -0.83
N LEU A 54 -3.45 12.43 -0.60
CA LEU A 54 -3.10 11.64 0.57
C LEU A 54 -3.27 12.49 1.84
N VAL A 55 -4.34 12.22 2.58
CA VAL A 55 -4.66 12.91 3.84
C VAL A 55 -3.64 12.48 4.91
N PRO A 56 -2.78 13.38 5.40
CA PRO A 56 -1.81 13.05 6.42
C PRO A 56 -2.50 12.89 7.78
N THR A 57 -1.92 12.07 8.66
CA THR A 57 -2.28 12.10 10.08
C THR A 57 -2.06 13.52 10.64
N PRO A 58 -3.01 14.11 11.37
CA PRO A 58 -2.78 15.38 12.07
C PRO A 58 -1.57 15.30 13.00
N ALA A 59 -0.75 16.35 13.05
CA ALA A 59 0.50 16.33 13.82
C ALA A 59 0.26 16.13 15.33
N ASP A 60 -0.83 16.68 15.86
CA ASP A 60 -1.23 16.52 17.26
C ASP A 60 -1.68 15.08 17.57
N ALA A 61 -2.42 14.45 16.65
CA ALA A 61 -2.78 13.04 16.75
C ALA A 61 -1.53 12.14 16.69
N TRP A 62 -0.60 12.40 15.77
CA TRP A 62 0.67 11.66 15.73
C TRP A 62 1.46 11.77 17.04
N GLN A 63 1.57 12.97 17.61
CA GLN A 63 2.28 13.17 18.86
C GLN A 63 1.61 12.43 20.03
N ARG A 64 0.28 12.46 20.13
CA ARG A 64 -0.44 11.76 21.21
C ARG A 64 -0.43 10.25 21.02
N ASP A 65 -0.87 9.79 19.86
CA ASP A 65 -1.25 8.40 19.64
C ASP A 65 -0.05 7.54 19.24
N VAL A 66 0.93 8.12 18.53
CA VAL A 66 2.10 7.39 18.05
C VAL A 66 3.31 7.62 18.95
N VAL A 67 3.71 8.87 19.15
CA VAL A 67 4.88 9.18 19.99
C VAL A 67 4.57 8.94 21.47
N GLY A 68 3.44 9.45 21.96
CA GLY A 68 3.06 9.39 23.37
C GLY A 68 2.77 7.97 23.88
N ALA A 69 2.32 7.06 23.02
CA ALA A 69 2.05 5.65 23.37
C ALA A 69 3.15 4.68 22.89
N HIS A 70 4.28 5.19 22.39
CA HIS A 70 5.35 4.40 21.78
C HIS A 70 4.85 3.41 20.71
N GLU A 71 3.90 3.85 19.89
CA GLU A 71 3.25 2.99 18.90
C GLU A 71 4.14 2.71 17.68
N SER A 72 4.32 1.44 17.34
CA SER A 72 4.95 0.99 16.11
C SER A 72 4.07 -0.04 15.40
N ALA A 73 3.95 0.08 14.08
CA ALA A 73 3.22 -0.87 13.26
C ALA A 73 4.11 -1.58 12.26
N THR A 74 3.91 -2.89 12.15
CA THR A 74 4.53 -3.74 11.13
C THR A 74 3.45 -4.42 10.30
N CYS A 75 3.73 -4.63 9.02
CA CYS A 75 2.82 -5.31 8.12
C CYS A 75 3.50 -6.50 7.45
N SER A 76 2.76 -7.59 7.32
CA SER A 76 3.22 -8.84 6.73
C SER A 76 2.09 -9.48 5.90
N THR A 77 2.39 -10.61 5.25
CA THR A 77 1.42 -11.39 4.47
C THR A 77 0.67 -10.56 3.42
N PHE A 78 1.39 -9.73 2.67
CA PHE A 78 0.80 -8.93 1.60
C PHE A 78 0.25 -9.83 0.50
N SER A 79 -1.04 -9.72 0.24
CA SER A 79 -1.71 -10.24 -0.95
C SER A 79 -2.20 -9.06 -1.76
N VAL A 80 -1.79 -9.00 -3.03
CA VAL A 80 -2.19 -7.94 -3.96
C VAL A 80 -2.63 -8.61 -5.25
N TRP A 81 -3.79 -8.22 -5.77
CA TRP A 81 -4.33 -8.78 -7.01
C TRP A 81 -5.06 -7.71 -7.81
N LEU A 82 -5.12 -7.91 -9.13
CA LEU A 82 -5.96 -7.09 -10.00
C LEU A 82 -7.43 -7.39 -9.70
N THR A 83 -8.26 -6.36 -9.64
CA THR A 83 -9.71 -6.53 -9.53
C THR A 83 -10.37 -6.57 -10.91
N ASP A 84 -11.65 -6.93 -10.96
CA ASP A 84 -12.45 -6.97 -12.18
C ASP A 84 -12.98 -5.58 -12.58
N GLY A 85 -12.47 -4.50 -11.97
CA GLY A 85 -12.79 -3.13 -12.33
C GLY A 85 -12.40 -2.79 -13.78
N PRO A 86 -12.90 -1.67 -14.33
CA PRO A 86 -12.64 -1.26 -15.71
C PRO A 86 -11.15 -1.28 -16.05
N ARG A 87 -10.75 -2.08 -17.03
CA ARG A 87 -9.36 -2.15 -17.50
C ARG A 87 -9.23 -1.32 -18.77
N GLY A 88 -8.17 -0.53 -18.84
CA GLY A 88 -7.76 0.15 -20.06
C GLY A 88 -6.24 0.18 -20.16
N ASP A 89 -5.71 0.53 -21.33
CA ASP A 89 -4.29 0.39 -21.66
C ASP A 89 -3.31 1.12 -20.73
N GLY A 90 -3.80 2.05 -19.90
CA GLY A 90 -3.02 2.73 -18.88
C GLY A 90 -3.65 2.77 -17.49
N ARG A 91 -4.68 1.96 -17.21
CA ARG A 91 -5.37 1.96 -15.91
C ARG A 91 -5.82 0.56 -15.51
N VAL A 92 -5.47 0.18 -14.30
CA VAL A 92 -5.97 -1.04 -13.66
C VAL A 92 -6.36 -0.75 -12.21
N TYR A 93 -7.07 -1.68 -11.59
CA TYR A 93 -7.47 -1.60 -10.20
C TYR A 93 -6.88 -2.78 -9.45
N VAL A 94 -6.42 -2.54 -8.22
CA VAL A 94 -5.85 -3.56 -7.35
C VAL A 94 -6.53 -3.53 -5.99
N ALA A 95 -6.67 -4.70 -5.40
CA ALA A 95 -7.02 -4.87 -4.00
C ALA A 95 -5.78 -5.33 -3.23
N ILE A 96 -5.59 -4.78 -2.04
CA ILE A 96 -4.44 -5.02 -1.18
C ILE A 96 -4.94 -5.49 0.18
N THR A 97 -4.42 -6.62 0.65
CA THR A 97 -4.61 -7.05 2.03
C THR A 97 -3.29 -7.41 2.68
N ALA A 98 -3.13 -7.08 3.96
CA ALA A 98 -1.99 -7.49 4.78
C ALA A 98 -2.42 -7.73 6.22
N LYS A 99 -1.60 -8.45 6.99
CA LYS A 99 -1.73 -8.49 8.45
C LYS A 99 -0.92 -7.33 9.02
N ARG A 100 -1.57 -6.42 9.75
CA ARG A 100 -0.92 -5.35 10.51
C ARG A 100 -0.89 -5.69 11.99
N VAL A 101 0.29 -5.58 12.58
CA VAL A 101 0.50 -5.70 14.02
C VAL A 101 0.97 -4.35 14.53
N VAL A 102 0.23 -3.79 15.47
CA VAL A 102 0.54 -2.55 16.17
C VAL A 102 0.97 -2.92 17.59
N ILE A 103 2.09 -2.36 18.04
CA ILE A 103 2.63 -2.53 19.39
C ILE A 103 2.73 -1.14 20.00
N SER A 104 2.21 -0.96 21.21
CA SER A 104 2.29 0.25 22.01
C SER A 104 2.51 -0.11 23.49
N ASP A 105 2.56 0.90 24.36
CA ASP A 105 2.61 0.70 25.82
C ASP A 105 1.39 -0.07 26.36
N ASP A 106 0.24 0.03 25.70
CA ASP A 106 -1.00 -0.66 26.07
C ASP A 106 -1.07 -2.13 25.58
N GLY A 107 -0.08 -2.56 24.78
CA GLY A 107 0.08 -3.94 24.34
C GLY A 107 0.11 -4.10 22.82
N LEU A 108 -0.32 -5.28 22.36
CA LEU A 108 -0.22 -5.71 20.97
C LEU A 108 -1.61 -5.93 20.37
N VAL A 109 -1.88 -5.25 19.25
CA VAL A 109 -3.12 -5.40 18.48
C VAL A 109 -2.81 -5.88 17.07
N SER A 110 -3.48 -6.96 16.65
CA SER A 110 -3.41 -7.45 15.26
C SER A 110 -4.71 -7.14 14.53
N SER A 111 -4.61 -6.50 13.37
CA SER A 111 -5.76 -6.14 12.52
C SER A 111 -5.47 -6.36 11.04
N PRO A 112 -6.49 -6.59 10.20
CA PRO A 112 -6.29 -6.59 8.75
C PRO A 112 -6.03 -5.16 8.27
N PHE A 113 -5.01 -4.99 7.43
CA PHE A 113 -4.87 -3.83 6.55
C PHE A 113 -5.54 -4.16 5.23
N ARG A 114 -6.44 -3.29 4.77
CA ARG A 114 -7.16 -3.42 3.50
C ARG A 114 -7.14 -2.08 2.78
N ASP A 115 -6.81 -2.09 1.51
CA ASP A 115 -6.79 -0.87 0.69
C ASP A 115 -7.04 -1.23 -0.77
N ASP A 116 -7.89 -0.47 -1.46
CA ASP A 116 -8.20 -0.62 -2.88
C ASP A 116 -7.72 0.61 -3.65
N ARG A 117 -6.92 0.36 -4.69
CA ARG A 117 -6.26 1.42 -5.46
C ARG A 117 -6.53 1.32 -6.93
N ARG A 118 -6.77 2.47 -7.56
CA ARG A 118 -6.50 2.62 -8.98
C ARG A 118 -4.99 2.73 -9.17
N MET A 119 -4.49 2.05 -10.19
CA MET A 119 -3.12 2.17 -10.69
C MET A 119 -3.18 2.83 -12.06
N SER A 120 -2.25 3.76 -12.31
CA SER A 120 -2.17 4.48 -13.57
C SER A 120 -0.77 4.34 -14.17
N LEU A 121 -0.71 4.10 -15.49
CA LEU A 121 0.53 4.12 -16.26
C LEU A 121 0.82 5.57 -16.67
N VAL A 122 1.89 6.15 -16.13
CA VAL A 122 2.33 7.53 -16.40
C VAL A 122 3.76 7.45 -16.92
N ASP A 123 3.99 7.94 -18.13
CA ASP A 123 5.31 7.95 -18.78
C ASP A 123 6.02 6.57 -18.76
N GLY A 124 5.25 5.49 -18.97
CA GLY A 124 5.75 4.12 -18.98
C GLY A 124 5.97 3.49 -17.60
N ARG A 125 5.66 4.20 -16.51
CA ARG A 125 5.76 3.72 -15.13
C ARG A 125 4.39 3.58 -14.48
N TRP A 126 4.13 2.43 -13.87
CA TRP A 126 2.94 2.25 -13.04
C TRP A 126 3.10 3.00 -11.72
N LEU A 127 2.07 3.74 -11.33
CA LEU A 127 2.00 4.51 -10.09
C LEU A 127 0.65 4.29 -9.40
N VAL A 128 0.64 4.38 -8.07
CA VAL A 128 -0.59 4.39 -7.27
C VAL A 128 -1.32 5.71 -7.48
N ASP A 129 -2.59 5.62 -7.79
CA ASP A 129 -3.43 6.77 -8.06
C ASP A 129 -4.48 6.92 -6.94
N VAL A 130 -5.70 7.32 -7.29
CA VAL A 130 -6.79 7.51 -6.33
C VAL A 130 -7.14 6.23 -5.56
N ALA A 131 -7.50 6.42 -4.29
CA ALA A 131 -8.22 5.42 -3.52
C ALA A 131 -9.57 5.14 -4.19
N VAL A 132 -9.96 3.87 -4.23
CA VAL A 132 -11.30 3.48 -4.66
C VAL A 132 -12.19 3.47 -3.42
N ALA A 133 -13.21 4.33 -3.39
CA ALA A 133 -14.20 4.32 -2.30
C ALA A 133 -15.18 3.16 -2.53
N GLY A 134 -15.39 2.32 -1.50
CA GLY A 134 -16.48 1.33 -1.47
C GLY A 134 -16.11 -0.13 -1.67
N GLY A 135 -14.95 -0.58 -1.18
CA GLY A 135 -14.69 -2.00 -0.92
C GLY A 135 -15.37 -2.49 0.36
#